data_AF-A0A3P6DMS6-F1
#
_entry.id   AF-A0A3P6DMS6-F1
#
_cell.length_a   1.000
_cell.length_b   1.000
_cell.length_c   1.000
_cell.angle_alpha   90.00
_cell.angle_beta   90.00
_cell.angle_gamma   90.00
#
_symmetry.space_group_name_H-M   'P 1'
#
loop_
_entity.id
_entity.type
_entity.pdbx_description
1 polymer ?
#
loop_
_entity_poly.entity_id
_entity_poly.type
_entity_poly.pdbx_seq_one_letter_code
_entity_poly.pdbx_strand_id
1 'polypeptide(L)' 'MLQLSTCQAFGSDCKDLVSMIQVPGAWPNFSTELDELQKLKSRFPEFSDCFYSSN' A
#
# COMPACT_ATOMS: atom_id res chain seq x y z
N MET A 1 -2.30 2.01 -26.14
CA MET A 1 -3.16 2.19 -24.95
C MET A 1 -2.44 1.56 -23.77
N LEU A 2 -2.07 2.35 -22.76
CA LEU A 2 -1.58 1.79 -21.50
C LEU A 2 -2.78 1.06 -20.86
N GLN A 3 -2.73 -0.26 -20.79
CA GLN A 3 -3.68 -1.03 -20.00
C GLN A 3 -3.38 -0.70 -18.54
N LEU A 4 -4.10 0.26 -17.96
CA LEU A 4 -4.15 0.39 -16.51
C LEU A 4 -4.91 -0.83 -16.00
N SER A 5 -4.20 -1.69 -15.26
CA SER A 5 -4.87 -2.72 -14.47
C SER A 5 -5.87 -2.03 -13.55
N THR A 6 -7.13 -2.45 -13.59
CA THR A 6 -8.18 -1.91 -12.71
C THR A 6 -8.04 -2.42 -11.27
N CYS A 7 -7.23 -3.46 -11.07
CA CYS A 7 -6.93 -4.06 -9.79
C CYS A 7 -5.40 -4.14 -9.61
N GLN A 8 -4.90 -3.62 -8.50
CA GLN A 8 -3.48 -3.70 -8.14
C GLN A 8 -3.33 -4.40 -6.79
N ALA A 9 -2.40 -5.36 -6.72
CA ALA A 9 -1.99 -5.96 -5.46
C ALA A 9 -0.60 -5.46 -5.07
N PHE A 10 -0.43 -5.10 -3.80
CA PHE A 10 0.86 -4.80 -3.18
C PHE A 10 1.14 -5.87 -2.12
N GLY A 11 2.23 -6.61 -2.32
CA GLY A 11 2.63 -7.71 -1.44
C GLY A 11 3.87 -7.36 -0.64
N SER A 12 3.86 -7.59 0.67
CA SER A 12 5.06 -7.47 1.50
C SER A 12 5.10 -8.54 2.59
N ASP A 13 6.29 -9.03 2.89
CA ASP A 13 6.62 -9.87 4.04
C ASP A 13 6.95 -9.04 5.30
N CYS A 14 7.02 -7.71 5.17
CA CYS A 14 7.20 -6.79 6.27
C CYS A 14 5.84 -6.47 6.90
N LYS A 15 5.58 -7.03 8.07
CA LYS A 15 4.34 -6.80 8.82
C LYS A 15 4.14 -5.33 9.16
N ASP A 16 5.23 -4.64 9.51
CA ASP A 16 5.20 -3.22 9.83
C ASP A 16 4.81 -2.39 8.62
N LEU A 17 5.31 -2.72 7.42
CA LEU A 17 4.93 -2.02 6.19
C LEU A 17 3.44 -2.17 5.90
N VAL A 18 2.89 -3.38 6.02
CA VAL A 18 1.44 -3.59 5.87
C VAL A 18 0.65 -2.79 6.90
N SER A 19 1.14 -2.71 8.15
CA SER A 19 0.51 -1.91 9.20
C SER A 19 0.59 -0.41 8.94
N MET A 20 1.68 0.08 8.35
CA MET A 20 1.85 1.48 7.95
C MET A 20 0.82 1.88 6.89
N ILE A 21 0.54 0.98 5.94
CA ILE A 21 -0.43 1.23 4.87
C ILE A 21 -1.87 1.22 5.39
N GLN A 22 -2.17 0.34 6.36
CA GLN A 22 -3.50 0.22 6.97
C GLN A 22 -3.79 1.35 7.97
N VAL A 23 -2.80 1.75 8.77
CA VAL A 23 -2.94 2.76 9.84
C VAL A 23 -1.81 3.79 9.73
N PRO A 24 -1.80 4.63 8.68
CA PRO A 24 -0.70 5.56 8.45
C PRO A 24 -0.50 6.59 9.58
N GLY A 25 -1.58 6.93 10.30
CA GLY A 25 -1.52 7.85 11.45
C GLY A 25 -0.69 7.35 12.64
N ALA A 26 -0.40 6.05 12.73
CA ALA A 26 0.47 5.49 13.76
C ALA A 26 1.97 5.69 13.46
N TRP A 27 2.32 6.17 12.26
CA TRP A 27 3.69 6.22 11.75
C TRP A 27 4.09 7.62 11.27
N PRO A 28 4.11 8.64 12.16
CA PRO A 28 4.32 10.03 11.77
C PRO A 28 5.68 10.29 11.10
N ASN A 29 6.69 9.48 11.42
CA ASN A 29 8.03 9.56 10.81
C ASN A 29 8.03 9.24 9.31
N PHE A 30 6.99 8.55 8.81
CA PHE A 30 6.84 8.17 7.39
C PHE A 30 5.66 8.89 6.73
N SER A 31 5.21 10.00 7.31
CA SER A 31 4.01 10.72 6.87
C SER A 31 4.07 11.13 5.39
N THR A 32 5.23 11.54 4.90
CA THR A 32 5.42 11.94 3.49
C THR A 32 5.28 10.74 2.55
N GLU A 33 5.98 9.65 2.85
CA GLU A 33 5.97 8.43 2.04
C GLU A 33 4.58 7.79 2.02
N LEU A 34 3.89 7.82 3.16
CA LEU A 34 2.54 7.28 3.29
C LEU A 34 1.52 8.15 2.55
N ASP A 35 1.67 9.47 2.52
CA ASP A 35 0.81 10.35 1.73
C ASP A 35 0.95 10.07 0.23
N GLU A 36 2.18 9.92 -0.27
CA GLU A 36 2.42 9.55 -1.66
C GLU A 36 1.87 8.17 -2.02
N LEU A 37 1.98 7.21 -1.09
CA LEU A 37 1.39 5.90 -1.28
C LEU A 37 -0.15 5.94 -1.30
N GLN A 38 -0.79 6.75 -0.46
CA GLN A 38 -2.25 6.94 -0.49
C GLN A 38 -2.70 7.58 -1.81
N LYS A 39 -1.97 8.58 -2.31
CA LYS A 39 -2.19 9.14 -3.65
C LYS A 39 -2.08 8.07 -4.72
N LEU A 40 -1.05 7.21 -4.66
CA LEU A 40 -0.90 6.09 -5.59
C LEU A 40 -2.09 5.13 -5.51
N LYS A 41 -2.52 4.74 -4.30
CA LYS A 41 -3.68 3.86 -4.07
C LYS A 41 -4.96 4.42 -4.70
N SER A 42 -5.20 5.73 -4.55
CA SER A 42 -6.38 6.40 -5.11
C SER A 42 -6.48 6.35 -6.65
N ARG A 43 -5.38 6.04 -7.35
CA ARG A 43 -5.36 5.92 -8.80
C ARG A 43 -5.89 4.57 -9.30
N PHE A 44 -6.11 3.62 -8.40
CA PHE A 44 -6.64 2.30 -8.70
C PHE A 44 -8.06 2.15 -8.10
N PRO A 45 -9.05 1.70 -8.88
CA PRO A 45 -10.38 1.39 -8.37
C PRO A 45 -10.36 0.32 -7.27
N GLU A 46 -9.46 -0.66 -7.40
CA GLU A 46 -9.24 -1.73 -6.43
C GLU A 46 -7.74 -1.83 -6.10
N PHE A 47 -7.41 -1.79 -4.81
CA PHE A 47 -6.05 -1.92 -4.31
C PHE A 47 -6.01 -2.86 -3.10
N SER A 48 -5.29 -3.97 -3.23
CA SER A 48 -5.19 -5.01 -2.20
C SER A 48 -3.79 -5.03 -1.59
N ASP A 49 -3.69 -4.81 -0.29
CA ASP A 49 -2.45 -4.99 0.48
C ASP A 49 -2.40 -6.42 1.05
N CYS A 50 -1.46 -7.24 0.58
CA CYS A 50 -1.30 -8.61 1.03
C CYS A 50 -0.05 -8.75 1.89
N PHE A 51 -0.23 -9.20 3.14
CA PHE A 51 0.88 -9.72 3.94
C PHE A 51 1.16 -11.16 3.52
N TYR A 52 2.40 -11.46 3.13
CA TYR A 52 2.84 -12.83 2.93
C TYR A 52 3.73 -13.21 4.10
N SER A 53 3.27 -14.12 4.95
CA SER A 53 4.15 -14.77 5.92
C SER A 53 5.07 -15.69 5.12
N SER A 54 6.33 -15.28 4.90
CA SER A 54 7.33 -16.24 4.42
C SER A 54 7.44 -17.33 5.49
N ASN A 55 7.15 -18.57 5.11
CA ASN A 55 7.40 -19.76 5.94
C ASN A 55 8.90 -20.00 6.10
#